data_AF-A0A662Q9Q7-F1
#
_entry.id   AF-A0A662Q9Q7-F1
#
_cell.length_a   1.000
_cell.length_b   1.000
_cell.length_c   1.000
_cell.angle_alpha   90.00
_cell.angle_beta   90.00
_cell.angle_gamma   90.00
#
_symmetry.space_group_name_H-M   'P 1'
#
loop_
_entity.id
_entity.type
_entity.pdbx_description
1 polymer ?
#
loop_
_entity_poly.entity_id
_entity_poly.type
_entity_poly.pdbx_seq_one_letter_code
_entity_poly.pdbx_strand_id
1 'polypeptide(L)'
;MVEGLEELRRKLAKIHLTLRIHEGDVESVMKEILEIGRSLNLNLEKRAEGYAFTPSHQAALIGLPHLRVARIGDLLTIWIRAPYALDEARCKAIGLDAKDLYQRLLTGAREIAKTLEKYSRSAEFLQISLP
;
A
#
# COMPACT_ATOMS: atom_id res chain seq x y z
N MET A 1 -2.57 10.08 24.21
CA MET A 1 -2.94 8.66 24.40
C MET A 1 -2.21 7.84 23.36
N VAL A 2 -1.57 6.73 23.74
CA VAL A 2 -0.97 5.82 22.77
C VAL A 2 -2.11 5.08 22.05
N GLU A 3 -2.19 5.20 20.73
CA GLU A 3 -3.20 4.45 19.97
C GLU A 3 -2.95 2.95 20.13
N GLY A 4 -4.00 2.22 20.48
CA GLY A 4 -3.93 0.76 20.59
C GLY A 4 -3.76 0.10 19.22
N LEU A 5 -3.12 -1.07 19.20
CA LEU A 5 -2.88 -1.85 17.98
C LEU A 5 -4.14 -2.08 17.14
N GLU A 6 -5.27 -2.28 17.81
CA GLU A 6 -6.56 -2.49 17.15
C GLU A 6 -7.04 -1.27 16.36
N GLU A 7 -6.74 -0.06 16.86
CA GLU A 7 -7.06 1.17 16.13
C GLU A 7 -6.18 1.30 14.88
N LEU A 8 -4.89 0.95 14.98
CA LEU A 8 -3.99 0.93 13.83
C LEU A 8 -4.47 -0.05 12.74
N ARG A 9 -4.91 -1.24 13.14
CA ARG A 9 -5.50 -2.25 12.23
C ARG A 9 -6.73 -1.70 11.50
N ARG A 10 -7.65 -1.06 12.23
CA ARG A 10 -8.84 -0.43 11.63
C ARG A 10 -8.47 0.69 10.66
N LYS A 11 -7.48 1.52 10.99
CA LYS A 11 -6.99 2.56 10.10
C LYS A 11 -6.36 2.00 8.84
N LEU A 12 -5.56 0.93 8.93
CA LEU A 12 -5.03 0.23 7.75
C LEU A 12 -6.15 -0.36 6.88
N ALA A 13 -7.22 -0.88 7.49
CA ALA A 13 -8.34 -1.45 6.75
C ALA A 13 -9.14 -0.42 5.94
N LYS A 14 -9.06 0.87 6.31
CA LYS A 14 -9.67 1.97 5.55
C LYS A 14 -8.88 2.34 4.30
N ILE A 15 -7.62 1.94 4.19
CA ILE A 15 -6.77 2.31 3.07
C ILE A 15 -7.21 1.53 1.84
N HIS A 16 -7.84 2.25 0.90
CA HIS A 16 -8.23 1.75 -0.40
C HIS A 16 -8.19 2.88 -1.41
N LEU A 17 -7.37 2.73 -2.44
CA LEU A 17 -7.19 3.70 -3.51
C LEU A 17 -7.54 3.03 -4.84
N THR A 18 -8.24 3.73 -5.70
CA THR A 18 -8.60 3.21 -7.02
C THR A 18 -8.54 4.34 -8.03
N LEU A 19 -7.87 4.07 -9.14
CA LEU A 19 -7.77 4.98 -10.27
C LEU A 19 -8.14 4.20 -11.53
N ARG A 20 -9.09 4.71 -12.30
CA ARG A 20 -9.31 4.31 -13.69
C ARG A 20 -8.84 5.43 -14.60
N ILE A 21 -7.90 5.12 -15.48
CA ILE A 21 -7.25 6.09 -16.36
C ILE A 21 -6.96 5.45 -17.70
N HIS A 22 -6.90 6.26 -18.76
CA HIS A 22 -6.58 5.78 -20.11
C HIS A 22 -5.35 4.87 -20.12
N GLU A 23 -5.42 3.78 -20.89
CA GLU A 23 -4.39 2.73 -20.92
C GLU A 23 -2.98 3.25 -21.24
N GLY A 24 -2.87 4.32 -22.04
CA GLY A 24 -1.61 4.98 -22.36
C GLY A 24 -0.89 5.62 -21.16
N ASP A 25 -1.63 5.98 -20.12
CA ASP A 25 -1.09 6.64 -18.92
C ASP A 25 -0.83 5.65 -17.77
N VAL A 26 -1.49 4.49 -17.75
CA VAL A 26 -1.44 3.52 -16.64
C VAL A 26 -0.02 3.07 -16.34
N GLU A 27 0.80 2.85 -17.37
CA GLU A 27 2.20 2.44 -17.20
C GLU A 27 3.04 3.51 -16.51
N SER A 28 2.83 4.79 -16.87
CA SER A 28 3.49 5.94 -16.26
C SER A 28 3.11 6.06 -14.78
N VAL A 29 1.81 5.95 -14.48
CA VAL A 29 1.31 5.95 -13.10
C VAL A 29 1.90 4.78 -12.32
N MET A 30 1.88 3.57 -12.88
CA MET A 30 2.43 2.37 -12.24
C MET A 30 3.93 2.54 -11.94
N LYS A 31 4.69 3.14 -12.85
CA LYS A 31 6.12 3.42 -12.65
C LYS A 31 6.35 4.35 -11.46
N GLU A 32 5.61 5.46 -11.37
CA GLU A 32 5.69 6.37 -10.21
C GLU A 32 5.34 5.67 -8.89
N ILE A 33 4.31 4.82 -8.89
CA ILE A 33 3.91 4.02 -7.72
C ILE A 33 5.04 3.08 -7.28
N LEU A 34 5.70 2.41 -8.23
CA LEU A 34 6.85 1.55 -7.93
C LEU A 34 8.03 2.35 -7.38
N GLU A 35 8.28 3.56 -7.89
CA GLU A 35 9.33 4.44 -7.38
C GLU A 35 9.07 4.87 -5.92
N ILE A 36 7.81 5.16 -5.56
CA ILE A 36 7.40 5.40 -4.17
C ILE A 36 7.67 4.18 -3.28
N GLY A 37 7.32 2.99 -3.75
CA GLY A 37 7.60 1.76 -3.01
C GLY A 37 9.10 1.61 -2.71
N ARG A 38 9.95 1.89 -3.70
CA ARG A 38 11.41 1.83 -3.54
C ARG A 38 11.94 2.90 -2.59
N SER A 39 11.46 4.14 -2.68
CA SER A 39 11.93 5.24 -1.82
C SER A 39 11.59 5.03 -0.33
N LEU A 40 10.57 4.22 -0.04
CA LEU A 40 10.17 3.83 1.31
C LEU A 40 10.87 2.56 1.83
N ASN A 41 11.91 2.10 1.13
CA ASN A 41 12.63 0.85 1.42
C ASN A 41 11.70 -0.36 1.54
N LEU A 42 10.61 -0.40 0.77
CA LEU A 42 9.75 -1.58 0.67
C LEU A 42 10.31 -2.52 -0.38
N ASN A 43 10.23 -3.81 -0.08
CA ASN A 43 10.52 -4.88 -1.04
C ASN A 43 9.33 -5.01 -1.99
N LEU A 44 9.58 -4.75 -3.28
CA LEU A 44 8.61 -4.86 -4.36
C LEU A 44 8.63 -6.28 -4.91
N GLU A 45 7.65 -7.09 -4.52
CA GLU A 45 7.53 -8.44 -5.04
C GLU A 45 6.48 -8.52 -6.14
N LYS A 46 6.85 -9.04 -7.31
CA LYS A 46 5.92 -9.25 -8.43
C LYS A 46 4.87 -10.29 -8.08
N ARG A 47 3.66 -10.08 -8.61
CA ARG A 47 2.46 -10.91 -8.44
C ARG A 47 1.71 -10.99 -9.76
N ALA A 48 0.77 -11.92 -9.88
CA ALA A 48 0.02 -12.14 -11.12
C ALA A 48 -0.71 -10.86 -11.58
N GLU A 49 -1.28 -10.12 -10.63
CA GLU A 49 -2.07 -8.91 -10.90
C GLU A 49 -1.27 -7.61 -10.74
N GLY A 50 0.00 -7.66 -10.31
CA GLY A 50 0.77 -6.45 -10.01
C GLY A 50 1.89 -6.69 -9.01
N TYR A 51 1.88 -5.98 -7.88
CA TYR A 51 2.98 -5.96 -6.92
C TYR A 51 2.52 -5.96 -5.47
N ALA A 52 3.30 -6.61 -4.61
CA ALA A 52 3.20 -6.49 -3.15
C ALA A 52 4.38 -5.65 -2.64
N PHE A 53 4.10 -4.59 -1.88
CA PHE A 53 5.11 -3.74 -1.27
C PHE A 53 5.22 -4.12 0.21
N THR A 54 6.18 -4.99 0.49
CA THR A 54 6.37 -5.63 1.79
C THR A 54 7.54 -4.99 2.54
N PRO A 55 7.57 -4.94 3.87
CA PRO A 55 8.72 -4.39 4.58
C PRO A 55 9.96 -5.31 4.49
N SER A 56 9.75 -6.61 4.26
CA SER A 56 10.77 -7.61 3.93
C SER A 56 10.09 -8.88 3.39
N HIS A 57 10.85 -9.76 2.75
CA HIS A 57 10.34 -11.07 2.32
C HIS A 57 9.81 -11.89 3.51
N GLN A 58 10.53 -11.86 4.64
CA GLN A 58 10.13 -12.59 5.85
C GLN A 58 8.80 -12.09 6.41
N ALA A 59 8.55 -10.77 6.38
CA ALA A 59 7.27 -10.19 6.79
C ALA A 59 6.11 -10.69 5.93
N ALA A 60 6.33 -10.85 4.61
CA ALA A 60 5.35 -11.41 3.70
C ALA A 60 5.03 -12.88 4.04
N LEU A 61 6.05 -13.68 4.33
CA LEU A 61 5.92 -15.10 4.68
C LEU A 61 5.10 -15.33 5.97
N ILE A 62 5.33 -14.50 7.00
CA ILE A 62 4.59 -14.61 8.27
C ILE A 62 3.22 -13.90 8.25
N GLY A 63 2.83 -13.36 7.09
CA GLY A 63 1.52 -12.77 6.86
C GLY A 63 1.31 -11.40 7.51
N LEU A 64 2.37 -10.60 7.67
CA LEU A 64 2.22 -9.21 8.11
C LEU A 64 1.55 -8.34 7.03
N PRO A 65 0.88 -7.24 7.43
CA PRO A 65 0.25 -6.35 6.49
C PRO A 65 1.24 -5.75 5.49
N HIS A 66 0.78 -5.56 4.26
CA HIS A 66 1.55 -4.94 3.20
C HIS A 66 0.64 -4.21 2.22
N LEU A 67 1.21 -3.24 1.51
CA LEU A 67 0.51 -2.57 0.41
C LEU A 67 0.46 -3.52 -0.79
N ARG A 68 -0.72 -3.66 -1.39
CA ARG A 68 -0.94 -4.40 -2.62
C ARG A 68 -1.30 -3.40 -3.70
N VAL A 69 -0.67 -3.51 -4.85
CA VAL A 69 -0.95 -2.72 -6.05
C VAL A 69 -1.33 -3.70 -7.14
N ALA A 70 -2.56 -3.63 -7.62
CA ALA A 70 -3.04 -4.45 -8.71
C ALA A 70 -3.44 -3.60 -9.91
N ARG A 71 -3.21 -4.13 -11.09
CA ARG A 71 -3.63 -3.59 -12.38
C ARG A 71 -4.52 -4.61 -13.09
N ILE A 72 -5.65 -4.13 -13.57
CA ILE A 72 -6.55 -4.87 -14.45
C ILE A 72 -6.88 -3.96 -15.63
N GLY A 73 -6.15 -4.10 -16.74
CA GLY A 73 -6.29 -3.21 -17.89
C GLY A 73 -5.95 -1.76 -17.54
N ASP A 74 -6.97 -0.90 -17.59
CA ASP A 74 -6.97 0.54 -17.33
C ASP A 74 -7.24 0.90 -15.84
N LEU A 75 -7.50 -0.11 -15.01
CA LEU A 75 -7.81 0.04 -13.59
C LEU A 75 -6.61 -0.28 -12.71
N LEU A 76 -6.23 0.67 -11.86
CA LEU A 76 -5.29 0.48 -10.76
C LEU A 76 -6.05 0.47 -9.44
N THR A 77 -5.77 -0.53 -8.59
CA THR A 77 -6.30 -0.60 -7.23
C THR A 77 -5.19 -0.88 -6.22
N ILE A 78 -5.20 -0.14 -5.12
CA ILE A 78 -4.19 -0.20 -4.07
C ILE A 78 -4.87 -0.33 -2.72
N TRP A 79 -4.45 -1.31 -1.92
CA TRP A 79 -5.05 -1.56 -0.61
C TRP A 79 -4.03 -2.19 0.34
N ILE A 80 -4.37 -2.24 1.65
CA ILE A 80 -3.61 -3.02 2.61
C ILE A 80 -4.12 -4.46 2.60
N ARG A 81 -3.24 -5.41 2.26
CA ARG A 81 -3.52 -6.83 2.46
C ARG A 81 -3.37 -7.17 3.94
N ALA A 82 -4.36 -7.91 4.48
CA ALA A 82 -4.36 -8.43 5.85
C ALA A 82 -4.16 -7.34 6.94
N PRO A 83 -4.94 -6.24 6.94
CA PRO A 83 -4.73 -5.12 7.88
C PRO A 83 -4.83 -5.54 9.35
N TYR A 84 -5.70 -6.49 9.68
CA TYR A 84 -5.88 -7.04 11.03
C TYR A 84 -4.79 -8.02 11.47
N ALA A 85 -3.86 -8.39 10.59
CA ALA A 85 -2.72 -9.24 10.92
C ALA A 85 -1.53 -8.45 11.50
N LEU A 86 -1.64 -7.13 11.65
CA LEU A 86 -0.63 -6.33 12.35
C LEU A 86 -0.50 -6.82 13.80
N ASP A 87 0.66 -7.34 14.18
CA ASP A 87 0.85 -7.99 15.46
C ASP A 87 2.23 -7.68 16.03
N GLU A 88 2.29 -7.24 17.29
CA GLU A 88 3.53 -6.81 17.93
C GLU A 88 4.54 -7.96 18.08
N ALA A 89 4.07 -9.16 18.45
CA ALA A 89 4.95 -10.31 18.64
C ALA A 89 5.54 -10.77 17.30
N ARG A 90 4.73 -10.83 16.23
CA ARG A 90 5.20 -11.18 14.88
C ARG A 90 6.16 -10.15 14.31
N CYS A 91 5.88 -8.85 14.49
CA CYS A 91 6.81 -7.79 14.08
C CYS A 91 8.15 -7.94 14.81
N LYS A 92 8.11 -8.09 16.14
CA LYS A 92 9.32 -8.23 16.97
C LYS A 92 10.15 -9.45 16.61
N ALA A 93 9.49 -10.57 16.27
CA ALA A 93 10.15 -11.81 15.85
C ALA A 93 11.02 -11.66 14.59
N ILE A 94 10.82 -10.61 13.80
CA ILE A 94 11.58 -10.31 12.58
C ILE A 94 12.30 -8.96 12.65
N GLY A 95 12.46 -8.39 13.85
CA GLY A 95 13.17 -7.14 14.08
C GLY A 95 12.42 -5.88 13.60
N LEU A 96 11.09 -5.93 13.49
CA LEU A 96 10.25 -4.77 13.19
C LEU A 96 9.49 -4.29 14.42
N ASP A 97 9.15 -3.00 14.45
CA ASP A 97 8.14 -2.43 15.32
C ASP A 97 6.79 -2.33 14.60
N ALA A 98 5.70 -2.61 15.31
CA ALA A 98 4.36 -2.62 14.72
C ALA A 98 3.85 -1.22 14.36
N LYS A 99 4.20 -0.19 15.16
CA LYS A 99 3.83 1.20 14.85
C LYS A 99 4.66 1.71 13.68
N ASP A 100 5.94 1.37 13.62
CA ASP A 100 6.78 1.73 12.47
C ASP A 100 6.27 1.08 11.18
N LEU A 101 5.87 -0.20 11.22
CA LEU A 101 5.24 -0.85 10.07
C LEU A 101 3.95 -0.12 9.67
N TYR A 102 3.08 0.19 10.62
CA TYR A 102 1.87 0.98 10.37
C TYR A 102 2.21 2.33 9.69
N GLN A 103 3.16 3.09 10.22
CA GLN A 103 3.53 4.40 9.69
C GLN A 103 4.13 4.31 8.29
N ARG A 104 4.95 3.30 8.01
CA ARG A 104 5.51 3.06 6.67
C ARG A 104 4.41 2.77 5.65
N LEU A 105 3.44 1.92 6.00
CA LEU A 105 2.31 1.59 5.12
C LEU A 105 1.39 2.79 4.91
N LEU A 106 1.09 3.55 5.96
CA LEU A 106 0.27 4.76 5.86
C LEU A 106 0.96 5.84 5.00
N THR A 107 2.26 6.05 5.21
CA THR A 107 3.06 6.98 4.40
C THR A 107 3.06 6.56 2.94
N GLY A 108 3.30 5.27 2.65
CA GLY A 108 3.23 4.74 1.30
C GLY A 108 1.87 4.94 0.64
N ALA A 109 0.79 4.69 1.35
CA ALA A 109 -0.56 4.95 0.84
C ALA A 109 -0.80 6.44 0.55
N ARG A 110 -0.34 7.33 1.42
CA ARG A 110 -0.48 8.79 1.24
C ARG A 110 0.31 9.31 0.05
N GLU A 111 1.55 8.86 -0.12
CA GLU A 111 2.37 9.26 -1.27
C GLU A 111 1.79 8.71 -2.58
N ILE A 112 1.29 7.47 -2.58
CA ILE A 112 0.57 6.93 -3.75
C ILE A 112 -0.67 7.76 -4.04
N ALA A 113 -1.49 8.09 -3.03
CA ALA A 113 -2.68 8.91 -3.19
C ALA A 113 -2.36 10.27 -3.82
N LYS A 114 -1.32 10.97 -3.35
CA LYS A 114 -0.84 12.23 -3.95
C LYS A 114 -0.46 12.05 -5.42
N THR A 115 0.18 10.93 -5.78
CA THR A 115 0.48 10.62 -7.18
C THR A 115 -0.79 10.43 -7.99
N LEU A 116 -1.77 9.66 -7.50
CA LEU A 116 -3.05 9.48 -8.21
C LEU A 116 -3.81 10.82 -8.40
N GLU A 117 -3.74 11.72 -7.42
CA GLU A 117 -4.37 13.05 -7.49
C GLU A 117 -3.83 13.90 -8.65
N LYS A 118 -2.56 13.75 -9.04
CA LYS A 118 -1.97 14.44 -10.21
C LYS A 118 -2.72 14.10 -11.50
N TYR A 119 -3.27 12.89 -11.57
CA TYR A 119 -3.99 12.36 -12.73
C TYR A 119 -5.51 12.54 -12.62
N SER A 120 -6.02 13.15 -11.55
CA SER A 120 -7.46 13.30 -11.30
C SER A 120 -8.24 13.98 -12.44
N ARG A 121 -7.60 14.86 -13.20
CA ARG A 121 -8.25 15.58 -14.33
C ARG A 121 -8.43 14.73 -15.58
N SER A 122 -7.57 13.74 -15.80
CA SER A 122 -7.62 12.82 -16.95
C SER A 122 -8.20 11.45 -16.58
N ALA A 123 -8.43 11.20 -15.29
CA ALA A 123 -9.02 9.97 -14.79
C ALA A 123 -10.52 9.88 -15.13
N GLU A 124 -10.96 8.70 -15.54
CA GLU A 124 -12.38 8.36 -15.62
C GLU A 124 -12.98 8.18 -14.22
N PHE A 125 -12.16 7.71 -13.27
CA PHE A 125 -12.57 7.48 -11.90
C PHE A 125 -11.38 7.60 -10.96
N LEU A 126 -11.59 8.28 -9.82
CA LEU A 126 -10.63 8.32 -8.71
C LEU A 126 -11.40 8.16 -7.39
N GLN A 127 -11.00 7.18 -6.59
CA GLN A 127 -11.45 7.02 -5.22
C GLN A 127 -10.23 6.90 -4.30
N ILE A 128 -10.19 7.73 -3.28
CA ILE A 128 -9.15 7.72 -2.25
C ILE A 128 -9.86 7.56 -0.91
N SER A 129 -9.58 6.44 -0.24
CA SER A 129 -9.96 6.22 1.16
C SER A 129 -8.69 6.07 1.98
N LEU A 130 -8.52 6.97 2.94
CA LEU A 130 -7.42 7.02 3.90
C LEU A 130 -8.00 7.28 5.30
N PRO A 131 -7.34 6.81 6.37
CA PRO A 131 -7.75 7.06 7.74
C PRO A 131 -7.50 8.49 8.21
#